data_AF-A0A395JHG2-F1
#
_entry.id   AF-A0A395JHG2-F1
#
_cell.length_a   1.000
_cell.length_b   1.000
_cell.length_c   1.000
_cell.angle_alpha   90.00
_cell.angle_beta   90.00
_cell.angle_gamma   90.00
#
_symmetry.space_group_name_H-M   'P 1'
#
loop_
_entity.id
_entity.type
_entity.pdbx_description
1 polymer ?
#
loop_
_entity_poly.entity_id
_entity_poly.type
_entity_poly.pdbx_seq_one_letter_code
_entity_poly.pdbx_strand_id
1 'polypeptide(L)'
;MIHQRPNDLLEIYLEGQYYYLVVMTKIVLFGGNIVFGFHSDGEQKSPKFLLSQAHPNGFNCCVDLLYAKKHGEVKRVASITSIEKYWLTKFAKSPIYFGSNLERTWGWKIYSIKDLKNIKKIRIFLFGEHKQAMDYSCCGFLFYIQLVERKYLLGQSMFLNEN
;
A
#
# COMPACT_ATOMS: atom_id res chain seq x y z
N MET A 1 -0.79 -14.20 16.67
CA MET A 1 -0.68 -13.56 15.33
C MET A 1 -2.07 -13.10 14.90
N ILE A 2 -2.27 -11.81 14.60
CA ILE A 2 -3.60 -11.27 14.29
C ILE A 2 -4.06 -11.68 12.88
N HIS A 3 -5.33 -12.09 12.75
CA HIS A 3 -5.96 -12.27 11.45
C HIS A 3 -6.56 -10.94 10.98
N GLN A 4 -5.99 -10.41 9.91
CA GLN A 4 -6.36 -9.15 9.29
C GLN A 4 -7.58 -9.34 8.39
N ARG A 5 -8.50 -8.37 8.44
CA ARG A 5 -9.74 -8.36 7.66
C ARG A 5 -9.83 -7.04 6.90
N PRO A 6 -10.54 -7.01 5.75
CA PRO A 6 -10.93 -5.75 5.14
C PRO A 6 -11.53 -4.81 6.18
N ASN A 7 -11.22 -3.53 6.04
CA ASN A 7 -11.63 -2.43 6.89
C ASN A 7 -10.96 -2.38 8.27
N ASP A 8 -9.99 -3.24 8.56
CA ASP A 8 -9.18 -3.09 9.77
C ASP A 8 -8.25 -1.88 9.64
N LEU A 9 -8.25 -1.01 10.66
CA LEU A 9 -7.15 -0.09 10.90
C LEU A 9 -6.13 -0.79 11.79
N LEU A 10 -4.92 -0.97 11.26
CA LEU A 10 -3.81 -1.59 11.96
C LEU A 10 -2.81 -0.52 12.41
N GLU A 11 -2.37 -0.65 13.65
CA GLU A 11 -1.17 -0.03 14.20
C GLU A 11 -0.04 -1.06 14.17
N ILE A 12 1.12 -0.65 13.70
CA ILE A 12 2.32 -1.48 13.63
C ILE A 12 3.43 -0.76 14.36
N TYR A 13 3.95 -1.38 15.42
CA TYR A 13 5.14 -0.91 16.12
C TYR A 13 6.34 -1.75 15.67
N LEU A 14 7.35 -1.12 15.10
CA LEU A 14 8.58 -1.77 14.64
C LEU A 14 9.75 -0.81 14.83
N GLU A 15 10.86 -1.32 15.39
CA GLU A 15 12.12 -0.56 15.52
C GLU A 15 11.96 0.82 16.18
N GLY A 16 11.08 0.92 17.19
CA GLY A 16 10.86 2.18 17.90
C GLY A 16 9.85 3.12 17.25
N GLN A 17 9.30 2.79 16.09
CA GLN A 17 8.40 3.65 15.32
C GLN A 17 7.00 3.04 15.17
N TYR A 18 6.01 3.93 15.02
CA TYR A 18 4.62 3.58 14.76
C TYR A 18 4.23 3.84 13.30
N TYR A 19 3.59 2.85 12.70
CA TYR A 19 3.06 2.91 11.35
C TYR A 19 1.58 2.51 11.36
N TYR A 20 0.79 3.13 10.48
CA TYR A 20 -0.65 2.89 10.41
C TYR A 20 -1.06 2.52 9.00
N LEU A 21 -1.97 1.55 8.88
CA LEU A 21 -2.57 1.21 7.60
C LEU A 21 -4.03 0.76 7.72
N VAL A 22 -4.81 1.05 6.69
CA VAL A 22 -6.15 0.49 6.50
C VAL A 22 -6.06 -0.69 5.55
N VAL A 23 -6.58 -1.84 5.97
CA VAL A 23 -6.67 -3.02 5.11
C VAL A 23 -7.84 -2.84 4.14
N MET A 24 -7.56 -2.75 2.84
CA MET A 24 -8.60 -2.49 1.83
C MET A 24 -9.20 -3.80 1.30
N THR A 25 -8.41 -4.87 1.26
CA THR A 25 -8.80 -6.15 0.67
C THR A 25 -8.55 -7.31 1.63
N LYS A 26 -9.16 -8.47 1.33
CA LYS A 26 -8.62 -9.76 1.80
C LYS A 26 -7.22 -9.97 1.20
N ILE A 27 -6.54 -11.05 1.56
CA ILE A 27 -5.29 -11.42 0.89
C ILE A 27 -5.57 -11.49 -0.62
N VAL A 28 -4.85 -10.70 -1.39
CA VAL A 28 -4.91 -10.57 -2.84
C VAL A 28 -3.48 -10.65 -3.38
N LEU A 29 -3.32 -11.00 -4.66
CA LEU A 29 -2.08 -10.90 -5.44
C LEU A 29 -0.78 -11.20 -4.68
N PHE A 30 -0.19 -12.37 -4.90
CA PHE A 30 1.11 -12.76 -4.32
C PHE A 30 1.15 -12.80 -2.78
N GLY A 31 0.00 -12.93 -2.12
CA GLY A 31 -0.10 -13.17 -0.67
C GLY A 31 -0.17 -11.91 0.21
N GLY A 32 -0.18 -10.71 -0.38
CA GLY A 32 -0.31 -9.45 0.34
C GLY A 32 -1.75 -8.96 0.49
N ASN A 33 -1.93 -7.81 1.13
CA ASN A 33 -3.18 -7.06 1.12
C ASN A 33 -2.96 -5.75 0.37
N ILE A 34 -3.96 -5.29 -0.38
CA ILE A 34 -4.00 -3.87 -0.73
C ILE A 34 -4.36 -3.12 0.54
N VAL A 35 -3.53 -2.15 0.89
CA VAL A 35 -3.69 -1.31 2.06
C VAL A 35 -3.69 0.16 1.65
N PHE A 36 -4.23 1.03 2.49
CA PHE A 36 -3.86 2.44 2.52
C PHE A 36 -2.86 2.64 3.65
N GLY A 37 -1.63 3.02 3.34
CA GLY A 37 -0.64 3.40 4.33
C GLY A 37 -0.70 4.89 4.61
N PHE A 38 -0.81 5.26 5.89
CA PHE A 38 -0.67 6.65 6.28
C PHE A 38 0.81 7.05 6.21
N HIS A 39 1.10 8.26 5.76
CA HIS A 39 2.41 8.84 6.02
C HIS A 39 2.62 8.98 7.53
N SER A 40 3.82 8.65 7.98
CA SER A 40 4.18 8.63 9.40
C SER A 40 5.41 9.47 9.65
N ASP A 41 5.46 10.09 10.82
CA ASP A 41 6.66 10.66 11.44
C ASP A 41 7.28 9.70 12.47
N GLY A 42 6.77 8.47 12.56
CA GLY A 42 7.20 7.43 13.51
C GLY A 42 6.54 7.55 14.89
N GLU A 43 5.80 8.62 15.17
CA GLU A 43 5.14 8.80 16.47
C GLU A 43 3.80 8.05 16.54
N GLN A 44 3.43 7.64 17.75
CA GLN A 44 2.12 7.05 17.99
C GLN A 44 1.01 8.10 17.79
N LYS A 45 0.01 7.77 16.97
CA LYS A 45 -1.14 8.62 16.69
C LYS A 45 -2.43 7.96 17.19
N SER A 46 -3.37 8.79 17.64
CA SER A 46 -4.70 8.31 18.04
C SER A 46 -5.49 7.80 16.83
N PRO A 47 -6.15 6.62 16.92
CA PRO A 47 -7.03 6.14 15.85
C PRO A 47 -8.14 7.14 15.49
N LYS A 48 -8.66 7.88 16.48
CA LYS A 48 -9.69 8.91 16.23
C LYS A 48 -9.17 10.03 15.33
N PHE A 49 -7.92 10.46 15.54
CA PHE A 49 -7.28 11.49 14.74
C PHE A 49 -7.07 11.03 13.29
N LEU A 50 -6.56 9.81 13.09
CA LEU A 50 -6.34 9.25 11.75
C LEU A 50 -7.66 9.10 10.97
N LEU A 51 -8.72 8.68 11.66
CA LEU A 51 -10.03 8.47 11.05
C LEU A 51 -10.82 9.77 10.80
N SER A 52 -10.56 10.85 11.55
CA SER A 52 -11.25 12.13 11.39
C SER A 52 -10.77 12.96 10.19
N GLN A 53 -9.64 12.60 9.57
CA GLN A 53 -9.12 13.33 8.41
C GLN A 53 -10.09 13.23 7.22
N ALA A 54 -10.50 14.39 6.68
CA ALA A 54 -11.33 14.48 5.48
C ALA A 54 -10.57 13.98 4.24
N HIS A 55 -9.31 14.40 4.11
CA HIS A 55 -8.38 13.94 3.08
C HIS A 55 -7.17 13.29 3.78
N PRO A 56 -7.23 11.97 4.04
CA PRO A 56 -6.15 11.29 4.72
C PRO A 56 -4.87 11.36 3.88
N ASN A 57 -3.75 11.72 4.54
CA ASN A 57 -2.46 11.83 3.87
C ASN A 57 -1.75 10.46 3.84
N GLY A 58 -1.56 9.91 2.65
CA GLY A 58 -1.02 8.57 2.47
C GLY A 58 -1.12 8.08 1.03
N PHE A 59 -0.90 6.80 0.86
CA PHE A 59 -0.88 6.12 -0.44
C PHE A 59 -1.49 4.73 -0.28
N ASN A 60 -2.00 4.14 -1.36
CA ASN A 60 -2.27 2.70 -1.32
C ASN A 60 -1.09 1.91 -1.88
N CYS A 61 -0.90 0.71 -1.35
CA CYS A 61 0.17 -0.22 -1.72
C CYS A 61 -0.30 -1.66 -1.54
N CYS A 62 0.33 -2.62 -2.21
CA CYS A 62 0.14 -4.04 -1.93
C CYS A 62 1.29 -4.53 -1.06
N VAL A 63 1.00 -4.91 0.19
CA VAL A 63 2.02 -5.26 1.17
C VAL A 63 1.72 -6.62 1.82
N ASP A 64 2.75 -7.45 1.95
CA ASP A 64 2.69 -8.58 2.89
C ASP A 64 3.16 -8.10 4.27
N LEU A 65 2.43 -8.51 5.30
CA LEU A 65 2.71 -8.11 6.69
C LEU A 65 3.45 -9.22 7.44
N LEU A 66 4.14 -10.13 6.74
CA LEU A 66 4.85 -11.26 7.37
C LEU A 66 6.01 -10.76 8.22
N TYR A 67 6.82 -9.86 7.67
CA TYR A 67 7.94 -9.27 8.39
C TYR A 67 7.48 -8.52 9.65
N ALA A 68 6.47 -7.65 9.50
CA ALA A 68 5.87 -6.92 10.63
C ALA A 68 5.37 -7.86 11.73
N LYS A 69 4.68 -8.96 11.36
CA LYS A 69 4.17 -9.96 12.32
C LYS A 69 5.28 -10.74 13.03
N LYS A 70 6.46 -10.87 12.42
CA LYS A 70 7.58 -11.64 12.96
C LYS A 70 8.52 -10.79 13.82
N HIS A 71 8.69 -9.52 13.46
CA HIS A 71 9.72 -8.65 14.04
C HIS A 71 9.17 -7.42 14.77
N GLY A 72 7.86 -7.16 14.69
CA GLY A 72 7.22 -6.05 15.39
C GLY A 72 5.89 -6.47 16.03
N GLU A 73 5.13 -5.48 16.47
CA GLU A 73 3.80 -5.67 17.03
C GLU A 73 2.74 -5.16 16.05
N VAL A 74 1.80 -6.02 15.67
CA VAL A 74 0.69 -5.67 14.79
C VAL A 74 -0.62 -5.74 15.57
N LYS A 75 -1.28 -4.59 15.73
CA LYS A 75 -2.50 -4.45 16.53
C LYS A 75 -3.63 -3.86 15.68
N ARG A 76 -4.82 -4.47 15.74
CA ARG A 76 -6.05 -3.82 15.24
C ARG A 76 -6.47 -2.78 16.26
N VAL A 77 -6.56 -1.52 15.83
CA VAL A 77 -6.95 -0.39 16.69
C VAL A 77 -8.33 0.16 16.36
N ALA A 78 -8.86 -0.13 15.17
CA ALA A 78 -10.25 0.13 14.82
C ALA A 78 -10.73 -0.80 13.69
N SER A 79 -12.05 -0.84 13.48
CA SER A 79 -12.69 -1.39 12.29
C SER A 79 -13.55 -0.30 11.67
N ILE A 80 -13.38 -0.05 10.37
CA ILE A 80 -13.96 1.09 9.67
C ILE A 80 -15.21 0.65 8.90
N THR A 81 -16.28 1.46 8.93
CA THR A 81 -17.52 1.10 8.22
C THR A 81 -17.38 1.21 6.70
N SER A 82 -16.75 2.28 6.22
CA SER A 82 -16.50 2.50 4.78
C SER A 82 -15.04 2.89 4.55
N ILE A 83 -14.43 2.25 3.57
CA ILE A 83 -13.02 2.48 3.19
C ILE A 83 -12.87 3.31 1.91
N GLU A 84 -13.96 3.80 1.32
CA GLU A 84 -13.93 4.47 0.00
C GLU A 84 -12.99 5.66 -0.05
N LYS A 85 -12.93 6.48 1.01
CA LYS A 85 -12.03 7.64 1.08
C LYS A 85 -10.55 7.29 1.11
N TYR A 86 -10.21 6.04 1.44
CA TYR A 86 -8.84 5.55 1.45
C TYR A 86 -8.46 4.89 0.13
N TRP A 87 -9.37 4.79 -0.84
CA TRP A 87 -9.09 4.20 -2.15
C TRP A 87 -8.70 5.29 -3.15
N LEU A 88 -7.39 5.57 -3.25
CA LEU A 88 -6.86 6.67 -4.06
C LEU A 88 -6.76 6.33 -5.55
N THR A 89 -6.51 5.06 -5.92
CA THR A 89 -6.56 4.66 -7.33
C THR A 89 -7.10 3.26 -7.56
N LYS A 90 -7.82 3.06 -8.66
CA LYS A 90 -8.37 1.77 -9.12
C LYS A 90 -7.33 0.96 -9.91
N PHE A 91 -6.04 1.23 -9.71
CA PHE A 91 -4.97 0.63 -10.49
C PHE A 91 -3.87 0.09 -9.56
N ALA A 92 -3.30 -1.07 -9.90
CA ALA A 92 -2.14 -1.64 -9.23
C ALA A 92 -1.04 -2.00 -10.24
N LYS A 93 0.20 -2.10 -9.78
CA LYS A 93 1.37 -2.29 -10.65
C LYS A 93 2.13 -3.57 -10.25
N SER A 94 2.63 -4.31 -11.23
CA SER A 94 3.54 -5.43 -10.98
C SER A 94 4.74 -5.34 -11.91
N PRO A 95 5.95 -5.63 -11.43
CA PRO A 95 7.11 -5.80 -12.31
C PRO A 95 6.90 -6.98 -13.26
N ILE A 96 7.50 -6.88 -14.44
CA ILE A 96 7.69 -7.97 -15.38
C ILE A 96 9.12 -8.48 -15.16
N TYR A 97 9.23 -9.68 -14.59
CA TYR A 97 10.49 -10.40 -14.46
C TYR A 97 10.72 -11.30 -15.69
N PHE A 98 11.97 -11.40 -16.13
CA PHE A 98 12.42 -12.35 -17.16
C PHE A 98 13.68 -13.06 -16.67
N GLY A 99 13.74 -14.38 -16.88
CA GLY A 99 14.87 -15.22 -16.47
C GLY A 99 14.78 -15.75 -15.04
N SER A 100 15.55 -16.81 -14.75
CA SER A 100 15.58 -17.53 -13.46
C SER A 100 16.08 -16.68 -12.28
N ASN A 101 16.72 -15.53 -12.55
CA ASN A 101 17.45 -14.77 -11.54
C ASN A 101 16.77 -13.46 -11.11
N LEU A 102 15.50 -13.19 -11.45
CA LEU A 102 14.62 -12.15 -10.87
C LEU A 102 15.17 -10.70 -10.67
N GLU A 103 16.39 -10.38 -11.08
CA GLU A 103 17.13 -9.18 -10.65
C GLU A 103 16.89 -7.95 -11.54
N ARG A 104 16.25 -8.11 -12.71
CA ARG A 104 15.99 -7.00 -13.62
C ARG A 104 14.51 -6.89 -13.98
N THR A 105 13.94 -5.73 -13.66
CA THR A 105 12.58 -5.33 -14.07
C THR A 105 12.66 -4.68 -15.46
N TRP A 106 12.16 -5.36 -16.48
CA TRP A 106 12.20 -4.88 -17.88
C TRP A 106 10.97 -4.06 -18.27
N GLY A 107 9.94 -4.09 -17.44
CA GLY A 107 8.70 -3.38 -17.69
C GLY A 107 7.72 -3.60 -16.57
N TRP A 108 6.57 -2.93 -16.68
CA TRP A 108 5.57 -2.92 -15.65
C TRP A 108 4.20 -3.27 -16.23
N LYS A 109 3.45 -4.13 -15.54
CA LYS A 109 2.05 -4.40 -15.83
C LYS A 109 1.19 -3.55 -14.91
N ILE A 110 0.15 -2.93 -15.47
CA ILE A 110 -0.91 -2.29 -14.69
C ILE A 110 -2.15 -3.18 -14.70
N TYR A 111 -2.77 -3.29 -13.54
CA TYR A 111 -4.03 -3.99 -13.34
C TYR A 111 -5.10 -2.97 -12.97
N SER A 112 -6.24 -3.02 -13.63
CA SER A 112 -7.43 -2.31 -13.18
C SER A 112 -8.16 -3.15 -12.14
N ILE A 113 -8.47 -2.52 -11.03
CA ILE A 113 -9.23 -3.07 -9.91
C ILE A 113 -10.56 -2.32 -9.90
N LYS A 114 -11.50 -2.77 -10.74
CA LYS A 114 -12.86 -2.23 -10.80
C LYS A 114 -13.70 -2.69 -9.60
N ASP A 115 -13.41 -3.89 -9.15
CA ASP A 115 -14.00 -4.59 -8.01
C ASP A 115 -12.88 -5.47 -7.46
N LEU A 116 -12.73 -5.50 -6.13
CA LEU A 116 -11.69 -6.24 -5.42
C LEU A 116 -11.73 -7.76 -5.65
N LYS A 117 -12.84 -8.29 -6.18
CA LYS A 117 -13.02 -9.69 -6.61
C LYS A 117 -12.62 -9.92 -8.07
N ASN A 118 -12.54 -8.86 -8.89
CA ASN A 118 -12.38 -8.94 -10.34
C ASN A 118 -11.23 -8.03 -10.83
N ILE A 119 -10.00 -8.48 -10.57
CA ILE A 119 -8.77 -7.78 -10.99
C ILE A 119 -8.46 -8.15 -12.46
N LYS A 120 -8.43 -7.16 -13.35
CA LYS A 120 -8.13 -7.37 -14.78
C LYS A 120 -6.81 -6.70 -15.16
N LYS A 121 -5.93 -7.44 -15.83
CA LYS A 121 -4.73 -6.88 -16.46
C LYS A 121 -5.16 -5.96 -17.61
N ILE A 122 -4.57 -4.77 -17.68
CA ILE A 122 -4.82 -3.84 -18.78
C ILE A 122 -3.50 -3.48 -19.48
N ARG A 123 -3.56 -3.31 -20.80
CA ARG A 123 -2.45 -2.81 -21.62
C ARG A 123 -2.81 -1.38 -22.02
N ILE A 124 -2.13 -0.40 -21.44
CA ILE A 124 -2.46 1.02 -21.57
C ILE A 124 -1.19 1.86 -21.58
N PHE A 125 -1.27 3.00 -22.26
CA PHE A 125 -0.30 4.10 -22.12
C PHE A 125 -0.48 4.79 -20.76
N LEU A 126 0.63 5.20 -20.15
CA LEU A 126 0.68 5.75 -18.79
C LEU A 126 0.16 7.20 -18.73
N PHE A 127 -1.15 7.39 -18.57
CA PHE A 127 -1.75 8.68 -18.19
C PHE A 127 -1.49 9.04 -16.71
N GLY A 128 -1.79 10.28 -16.29
CA GLY A 128 -1.50 10.80 -14.94
C GLY A 128 -1.98 9.92 -13.78
N GLU A 129 -3.20 9.38 -13.83
CA GLU A 129 -3.75 8.49 -12.80
C GLU A 129 -3.03 7.13 -12.71
N HIS A 130 -2.43 6.67 -13.82
CA HIS A 130 -1.61 5.46 -13.87
C HIS A 130 -0.22 5.67 -13.26
N LYS A 131 0.28 6.92 -13.25
CA LYS A 131 1.52 7.29 -12.55
C LYS A 131 1.34 7.28 -11.04
N GLN A 132 0.15 7.58 -10.52
CA GLN A 132 -0.17 7.44 -9.10
C GLN A 132 -0.27 5.97 -8.67
N ALA A 133 -0.56 5.06 -9.60
CA ALA A 133 -0.54 3.61 -9.36
C ALA A 133 0.88 3.02 -9.21
N MET A 134 1.93 3.84 -9.29
CA MET A 134 3.33 3.39 -9.25
C MET A 134 3.78 2.91 -7.86
N ASP A 135 3.14 3.36 -6.79
CA ASP A 135 3.41 2.94 -5.40
C ASP A 135 2.76 1.57 -5.04
N TYR A 136 2.08 0.96 -6.01
CA TYR A 136 1.24 -0.24 -5.84
C TYR A 136 1.95 -1.51 -6.32
N SER A 137 3.29 -1.54 -6.26
CA SER A 137 4.05 -2.78 -6.40
C SER A 137 3.80 -3.68 -5.20
N CYS A 138 3.69 -4.99 -5.39
CA CYS A 138 3.75 -5.91 -4.27
C CYS A 138 5.15 -5.82 -3.65
N CYS A 139 5.22 -5.36 -2.41
CA CYS A 139 6.49 -5.15 -1.74
C CYS A 139 6.47 -5.72 -0.32
N GLY A 140 7.64 -6.19 0.13
CA GLY A 140 7.81 -6.54 1.53
C GLY A 140 7.59 -5.33 2.43
N PHE A 141 7.17 -5.58 3.67
CA PHE A 141 6.86 -4.51 4.63
C PHE A 141 7.99 -3.48 4.84
N LEU A 142 9.25 -3.90 4.75
CA LEU A 142 10.40 -2.97 4.85
C LEU A 142 10.40 -1.92 3.73
N PHE A 143 10.01 -2.30 2.51
CA PHE A 143 9.88 -1.34 1.42
C PHE A 143 8.66 -0.43 1.62
N TYR A 144 7.57 -0.97 2.18
CA TYR A 144 6.43 -0.15 2.58
C TYR A 144 6.82 0.95 3.58
N ILE A 145 7.64 0.64 4.58
CA ILE A 145 8.13 1.65 5.54
C ILE A 145 8.89 2.76 4.82
N GLN A 146 9.81 2.42 3.92
CA GLN A 146 10.53 3.42 3.13
C GLN A 146 9.58 4.33 2.35
N LEU A 147 8.46 3.81 1.84
CA LEU A 147 7.44 4.63 1.17
C LEU A 147 6.65 5.50 2.16
N VAL A 148 6.31 4.99 3.34
CA VAL A 148 5.64 5.74 4.42
C VAL A 148 6.46 6.95 4.83
N GLU A 149 7.77 6.79 4.99
CA GLU A 149 8.69 7.84 5.44
C GLU A 149 8.94 8.91 4.39
N ARG A 150 8.83 8.58 3.09
CA ARG A 150 9.16 9.49 1.99
C ARG A 150 8.16 10.63 1.74
N LYS A 151 7.08 10.75 2.54
CA LYS A 151 6.09 11.86 2.52
C LYS A 151 5.70 12.35 1.11
N TYR A 152 5.35 11.42 0.23
CA TYR A 152 4.96 11.75 -1.14
C TYR A 152 3.55 12.34 -1.22
N LEU A 153 3.42 13.46 -1.94
CA LEU A 153 2.11 13.91 -2.40
C LEU A 153 1.74 13.20 -3.71
N LEU A 154 0.44 13.00 -3.94
CA LEU A 154 -0.11 12.55 -5.24
C LEU A 154 0.46 13.43 -6.37
N GLY A 155 1.50 12.94 -7.07
CA GLY A 155 2.20 13.66 -8.14
C GLY A 155 3.73 13.71 -8.06
N GLN A 156 4.34 13.33 -6.93
CA GLN A 156 5.80 13.45 -6.70
C GLN A 156 6.59 12.12 -6.83
N SER A 157 6.10 11.15 -7.62
CA SER A 157 6.75 9.83 -7.76
C SER A 157 8.21 9.95 -8.26
N MET A 158 9.18 9.43 -7.50
CA MET A 158 10.62 9.43 -7.82
C MET A 158 10.99 8.67 -9.11
N PHE A 159 10.12 7.80 -9.62
CA PHE A 159 10.35 7.05 -10.87
C PHE A 159 10.11 7.89 -12.14
N LEU A 160 9.98 9.22 -12.01
CA LEU A 160 9.65 10.14 -13.09
C LEU A 160 10.79 11.11 -13.42
N ASN A 161 11.91 11.07 -12.70
CA ASN A 161 13.11 11.84 -13.05
C ASN A 161 14.04 11.00 -13.92
N GLU A 162 13.56 10.67 -15.12
CA GLU A 162 14.43 10.36 -16.27
C GLU A 162 13.90 11.15 -17.46
N ASN A 163 14.47 12.35 -17.63
CA ASN A 163 14.64 12.99 -18.94
C ASN A 163 16.13 13.14 -19.15
#